data_AF-A0A954KN14-F1
#
_entry.id   AF-A0A954KN14-F1
#
_cell.length_a   1.000
_cell.length_b   1.000
_cell.length_c   1.000
_cell.angle_alpha   90.00
_cell.angle_beta   90.00
_cell.angle_gamma   90.00
#
_symmetry.space_group_name_H-M   'P 1'
#
loop_
_entity.id
_entity.type
_entity.pdbx_description
1 polymer ?
#
loop_
_entity_poly.entity_id
_entity_poly.type
_entity_poly.pdbx_seq_one_letter_code
_entity_poly.pdbx_strand_id
1 'polypeptide(L)'
;MPDTERRSIDDIQRTVARDIVRGIEKLILEAEGATRPLEVDPYRSRLFEFFVTADGAGLIPDEQSVPVGQSVETSENESDLNSDNLCRMLAQRWGLDLAAREAAASQTRMQAEQLERMRILWSAVRMWMEWSYAWKRWNEFHESAG
;
A
#
# COMPACT_ATOMS: atom_id res chain seq x y z
N MET A 1 -3.85 23.18 -19.47
CA MET A 1 -2.90 23.05 -18.34
C MET A 1 -1.51 22.99 -18.92
N PRO A 2 -0.55 23.83 -18.47
CA PRO A 2 0.83 23.77 -18.96
C PRO A 2 1.52 22.49 -18.43
N ASP A 3 2.19 21.73 -19.31
CA ASP A 3 2.83 20.44 -18.98
C ASP A 3 3.81 20.49 -17.79
N THR A 4 4.42 21.66 -17.55
CA THR A 4 5.38 21.87 -16.45
C THR A 4 4.73 21.76 -15.06
N GLU A 5 3.50 22.22 -14.91
CA GLU A 5 2.78 22.25 -13.62
C GLU A 5 2.30 20.85 -13.22
N ARG A 6 1.81 20.08 -14.20
CA ARG A 6 1.41 18.67 -14.01
C ARG A 6 2.58 17.81 -13.54
N ARG A 7 3.75 17.96 -14.20
CA ARG A 7 4.97 17.23 -13.82
C ARG A 7 5.41 17.50 -12.38
N SER A 8 5.26 18.74 -11.91
CA SER A 8 5.61 19.12 -10.54
C SER A 8 4.69 18.48 -9.50
N ILE A 9 3.40 18.31 -9.80
CA ILE A 9 2.43 17.65 -8.90
C ILE A 9 2.76 16.16 -8.79
N ASP A 10 3.02 15.50 -9.92
CA ASP A 10 3.38 14.08 -9.94
C ASP A 10 4.67 13.80 -9.15
N ASP A 11 5.66 14.70 -9.22
CA ASP A 11 6.90 14.60 -8.44
C ASP A 11 6.66 14.74 -6.92
N ILE A 12 5.75 15.63 -6.52
CA ILE A 12 5.34 15.78 -5.12
C ILE A 12 4.62 14.52 -4.65
N GLN A 13 3.66 14.01 -5.44
CA GLN A 13 2.91 12.78 -5.11
C GLN A 13 3.84 11.57 -4.98
N ARG A 14 4.80 11.40 -5.90
CA ARG A 14 5.84 10.37 -5.78
C ARG A 14 6.67 10.49 -4.50
N THR A 15 6.97 11.71 -4.08
CA THR A 15 7.73 11.97 -2.84
C THR A 15 6.91 11.59 -1.62
N VAL A 16 5.65 12.04 -1.55
CA VAL A 16 4.73 11.71 -0.45
C VAL A 16 4.49 10.21 -0.37
N ALA A 17 4.23 9.55 -1.50
CA ALA A 17 4.03 8.10 -1.56
C ALA A 17 5.23 7.32 -1.01
N ARG A 18 6.45 7.73 -1.38
CA ARG A 18 7.69 7.13 -0.89
C ARG A 18 7.86 7.30 0.61
N ASP A 19 7.52 8.47 1.16
CA ASP A 19 7.65 8.74 2.58
C ASP A 19 6.60 7.99 3.40
N ILE A 20 5.37 7.85 2.89
CA ILE A 20 4.33 6.99 3.48
C ILE A 20 4.81 5.53 3.53
N VAL A 21 5.31 4.99 2.42
CA VAL A 21 5.81 3.60 2.36
C VAL A 21 6.96 3.37 3.33
N ARG A 22 7.90 4.33 3.45
CA ARG A 22 8.98 4.27 4.45
C ARG A 22 8.44 4.30 5.88
N GLY A 23 7.41 5.11 6.14
CA GLY A 23 6.74 5.18 7.43
C GLY A 23 6.07 3.85 7.80
N ILE A 24 5.35 3.25 6.86
CA ILE A 24 4.72 1.93 7.00
C ILE A 24 5.78 0.85 7.24
N GLU A 25 6.86 0.83 6.46
CA GLU A 25 7.97 -0.11 6.65
C GLU A 25 8.54 0.00 8.07
N LYS A 26 8.84 1.22 8.52
CA LYS A 26 9.34 1.44 9.87
C LYS A 26 8.37 0.92 10.94
N LEU A 27 7.08 1.17 10.77
CA LEU A 27 6.02 0.70 11.68
C LEU A 27 5.97 -0.83 11.75
N ILE A 28 6.07 -1.50 10.60
CA ILE A 28 6.08 -2.97 10.49
C ILE A 28 7.31 -3.52 11.23
N LEU A 29 8.50 -2.97 10.99
CA LEU A 29 9.73 -3.41 11.65
C LEU A 29 9.69 -3.13 13.17
N GLU A 30 9.06 -2.04 13.60
CA GLU A 30 8.80 -1.76 15.03
C GLU A 30 7.89 -2.84 15.65
N ALA A 31 6.81 -3.23 14.96
CA ALA A 31 5.88 -4.26 15.43
C ALA A 31 6.55 -5.64 15.51
N GLU A 32 7.32 -6.01 14.47
CA GLU A 32 8.10 -7.24 14.42
C GLU A 32 9.14 -7.30 15.56
N GLY A 33 9.94 -6.24 15.73
CA GLY A 33 10.93 -6.13 16.80
C GLY A 33 10.31 -6.15 18.20
N ALA A 34 9.08 -5.66 18.34
CA ALA A 34 8.30 -5.74 19.57
C ALA A 34 7.58 -7.09 19.77
N THR A 35 7.64 -8.01 18.79
CA THR A 35 6.90 -9.28 18.76
C THR A 35 5.38 -9.09 18.95
N ARG A 36 4.83 -8.03 18.36
CA ARG A 36 3.41 -7.67 18.47
C ARG A 36 2.72 -7.73 17.10
N PRO A 37 1.47 -8.22 17.04
CA PRO A 37 0.70 -8.21 15.80
C PRO A 37 0.44 -6.78 15.31
N LEU A 38 0.51 -6.56 14.00
CA LEU A 38 0.27 -5.26 13.36
C LEU A 38 -1.21 -4.85 13.45
N GLU A 39 -2.10 -5.82 13.59
CA GLU A 39 -3.56 -5.66 13.67
C GLU A 39 -4.04 -5.17 15.05
N VAL A 40 -3.13 -5.05 16.02
CA VAL A 40 -3.45 -4.63 17.38
C VAL A 40 -2.87 -3.23 17.63
N ASP A 41 -3.54 -2.47 18.49
CA ASP A 41 -3.06 -1.16 18.89
C ASP A 41 -1.75 -1.24 19.69
N PRO A 42 -0.83 -0.28 19.48
CA PRO A 42 -1.00 0.97 18.75
C PRO A 42 -0.71 0.89 17.24
N TYR A 43 -0.24 -0.25 16.73
CA TYR A 43 0.25 -0.36 15.36
C TYR A 43 -0.88 -0.28 14.33
N ARG A 44 -2.03 -0.88 14.61
CA ARG A 44 -3.20 -0.78 13.73
C ARG A 44 -3.63 0.66 13.51
N SER A 45 -3.78 1.43 14.60
CA SER A 45 -4.14 2.85 14.53
C SER A 45 -3.11 3.68 13.76
N ARG A 46 -1.80 3.47 14.00
CA ARG A 46 -0.72 4.16 13.27
C ARG A 46 -0.67 3.78 11.78
N LEU A 47 -0.94 2.52 11.44
CA LEU A 47 -1.03 2.07 10.05
C LEU A 47 -2.22 2.74 9.36
N PHE A 48 -3.34 2.88 10.07
CA PHE A 48 -4.53 3.57 9.57
C PHE A 48 -4.29 5.07 9.37
N GLU A 49 -3.49 5.73 10.21
CA GLU A 49 -3.08 7.13 9.98
C GLU A 49 -2.32 7.30 8.65
N PHE A 50 -1.45 6.35 8.29
CA PHE A 50 -0.80 6.36 6.97
C PHE A 50 -1.81 6.18 5.83
N PHE A 51 -2.83 5.33 6.02
CA PHE A 51 -3.91 5.15 5.06
C PHE A 51 -4.70 6.45 4.84
N VAL A 52 -5.15 7.11 5.91
CA VAL A 52 -5.87 8.39 5.83
C VAL A 52 -4.99 9.49 5.21
N THR A 53 -3.69 9.48 5.50
CA THR A 53 -2.73 10.42 4.88
C THR A 53 -2.61 10.18 3.38
N ALA A 54 -2.57 8.91 2.94
CA ALA A 54 -2.54 8.54 1.52
C ALA A 54 -3.82 8.97 0.80
N ASP A 55 -4.99 8.73 1.42
CA ASP A 55 -6.30 9.14 0.91
C ASP A 55 -6.39 10.67 0.76
N GLY A 56 -6.05 11.41 1.82
CA GLY A 56 -6.04 12.88 1.80
C GLY A 56 -5.04 13.49 0.81
N ALA A 57 -4.00 12.75 0.41
CA ALA A 57 -3.04 13.15 -0.62
C ALA A 57 -3.48 12.75 -2.05
N GLY A 58 -4.64 12.10 -2.20
CA GLY A 58 -5.13 11.60 -3.49
C GLY A 58 -4.29 10.46 -4.06
N LEU A 59 -3.61 9.68 -3.20
CA LEU A 59 -2.75 8.56 -3.60
C LEU A 59 -3.49 7.22 -3.60
N ILE A 60 -4.72 7.17 -3.08
CA ILE A 60 -5.58 6.00 -3.18
C ILE A 60 -6.47 6.16 -4.42
N PRO A 61 -6.32 5.30 -5.45
CA PRO A 61 -7.07 5.48 -6.69
C PRO A 61 -8.56 5.14 -6.54
N ASP A 62 -9.40 6.00 -7.11
CA ASP A 62 -10.83 5.77 -7.30
C ASP A 62 -11.06 4.94 -8.57
N GLU A 63 -11.38 3.66 -8.41
CA GLU A 63 -11.66 2.76 -9.54
C GLU A 63 -12.95 3.14 -10.31
N GLN A 64 -13.79 4.03 -9.78
CA GLN A 64 -14.97 4.54 -10.48
C GLN A 64 -14.64 5.66 -11.48
N SER A 65 -13.42 6.20 -11.43
CA SER A 65 -12.99 7.32 -12.28
C SER A 65 -12.37 6.90 -13.61
N VAL A 66 -12.25 5.59 -13.90
CA VAL A 66 -11.80 5.11 -15.22
C VAL A 66 -12.95 5.23 -16.23
N PRO A 67 -12.83 6.06 -17.28
CA PRO A 67 -13.85 6.19 -18.30
C PRO A 67 -14.04 4.87 -19.04
N VAL A 68 -15.28 4.36 -19.06
CA VAL A 68 -15.66 3.19 -19.85
C VAL A 68 -15.33 3.47 -21.33
N GLY A 69 -14.31 2.79 -21.87
CA GLY A 69 -13.93 2.88 -23.28
C GLY A 69 -12.47 3.25 -23.56
N GLN A 70 -11.68 3.63 -22.56
CA GLN A 70 -10.22 3.56 -22.69
C GLN A 70 -9.78 2.16 -22.29
N SER A 71 -9.02 1.51 -23.17
CA SER A 71 -8.25 0.31 -22.86
C SER A 71 -7.59 0.49 -21.50
N VAL A 72 -7.54 -0.59 -20.73
CA VAL A 72 -6.76 -0.71 -19.48
C VAL A 72 -5.27 -0.53 -19.82
N GLU A 73 -4.88 0.69 -20.17
CA GLU A 73 -3.57 1.19 -19.83
C GLU A 73 -3.68 1.37 -18.33
N THR A 74 -3.27 0.33 -17.60
CA THR A 74 -2.92 0.41 -16.19
C THR A 74 -2.22 1.74 -16.03
N SER A 75 -2.88 2.75 -15.47
CA SER A 75 -2.26 4.05 -15.31
C SER A 75 -1.07 3.77 -14.40
N GLU A 76 0.14 3.78 -14.98
CA GLU A 76 1.40 3.49 -14.29
C GLU A 76 1.76 4.68 -13.41
N ASN A 77 0.81 5.19 -12.63
CA ASN A 77 1.10 6.12 -11.57
C ASN A 77 1.83 5.32 -10.49
N GLU A 78 3.17 5.32 -10.60
CA GLU A 78 4.07 4.73 -9.62
C GLU A 78 3.88 5.29 -8.20
N SER A 79 3.14 6.40 -8.08
CA SER A 79 2.74 7.03 -6.82
C SER A 79 1.46 6.45 -6.20
N ASP A 80 0.67 5.67 -6.94
CA ASP A 80 -0.60 5.13 -6.44
C ASP A 80 -0.34 4.08 -5.36
N LEU A 81 -0.94 4.28 -4.20
CA LEU A 81 -0.84 3.41 -3.03
C LEU A 81 -2.04 2.48 -2.93
N ASN A 82 -2.45 1.85 -4.04
CA ASN A 82 -3.37 0.70 -3.93
C ASN A 82 -2.66 -0.48 -3.24
N SER A 83 -3.42 -1.50 -2.83
CA SER A 83 -2.88 -2.66 -2.12
C SER A 83 -1.78 -3.40 -2.88
N ASP A 84 -1.89 -3.49 -4.21
CA ASP A 84 -0.92 -4.21 -5.06
C ASP A 84 0.39 -3.44 -5.20
N ASN A 85 0.33 -2.14 -5.43
CA ASN A 85 1.50 -1.27 -5.49
C ASN A 85 2.18 -1.16 -4.13
N LEU A 86 1.43 -1.02 -3.04
CA LEU A 86 1.98 -1.04 -1.68
C LEU A 86 2.73 -2.34 -1.40
N CYS A 87 2.12 -3.49 -1.74
CA CYS A 87 2.73 -4.81 -1.61
C CYS A 87 4.04 -4.88 -2.40
N ARG A 88 4.00 -4.50 -3.68
CA ARG A 88 5.17 -4.48 -4.58
C ARG A 88 6.30 -3.60 -4.04
N MET A 89 5.98 -2.38 -3.59
CA MET A 89 6.98 -1.44 -3.08
C MET A 89 7.65 -1.96 -1.79
N LEU A 90 6.89 -2.55 -0.87
CA LEU A 90 7.44 -3.14 0.35
C LEU A 90 8.24 -4.43 0.05
N ALA A 91 7.73 -5.32 -0.80
CA ALA A 91 8.41 -6.55 -1.20
C ALA A 91 9.75 -6.28 -1.88
N GLN A 92 9.79 -5.29 -2.78
CA GLN A 92 11.01 -4.87 -3.46
C GLN A 92 12.05 -4.32 -2.47
N ARG A 93 11.62 -3.54 -1.48
CA ARG A 93 12.51 -2.97 -0.45
C ARG A 93 13.13 -4.04 0.45
N TRP A 94 12.39 -5.09 0.73
CA TRP A 94 12.86 -6.21 1.55
C TRP A 94 13.59 -7.30 0.75
N GLY A 95 13.64 -7.18 -0.58
CA GLY A 95 14.21 -8.21 -1.45
C GLY A 95 13.41 -9.52 -1.45
N LEU A 96 12.13 -9.47 -1.07
CA LEU A 96 11.28 -10.66 -0.99
C LEU A 96 11.05 -11.29 -2.37
N ASP A 97 11.00 -10.49 -3.43
CA ASP A 97 10.86 -11.00 -4.80
C ASP A 97 12.04 -11.89 -5.20
N LEU A 98 13.26 -11.50 -4.83
CA LEU A 98 14.46 -12.27 -5.10
C LEU A 98 14.50 -13.53 -4.23
N ALA A 99 14.22 -13.39 -2.93
CA ALA A 99 14.18 -14.51 -2.00
C ALA A 99 13.14 -15.57 -2.40
N ALA A 100 11.96 -15.15 -2.86
CA ALA A 100 10.92 -16.06 -3.34
C ALA A 100 11.35 -16.78 -4.63
N ARG A 101 11.98 -16.07 -5.57
CA ARG A 101 12.51 -16.66 -6.81
C ARG A 101 13.63 -17.66 -6.55
N GLU A 102 14.58 -17.34 -5.66
CA GLU A 102 15.68 -18.22 -5.29
C GLU A 102 15.20 -19.47 -4.56
N ALA A 103 14.24 -19.32 -3.65
CA ALA A 103 13.62 -20.44 -2.96
C ALA A 103 12.87 -21.38 -3.94
N ALA A 104 12.14 -20.81 -4.90
CA ALA A 104 11.45 -21.58 -5.93
C ALA A 104 12.43 -22.29 -6.87
N ALA A 105 13.47 -21.60 -7.34
CA ALA A 105 14.49 -22.15 -8.23
C ALA A 105 15.30 -23.27 -7.57
N SER A 106 15.59 -23.13 -6.27
CA SER A 106 16.36 -24.10 -5.50
C SER A 106 15.49 -25.22 -4.91
N GLN A 107 14.16 -25.17 -5.08
CA GLN A 107 13.18 -26.04 -4.40
C GLN A 107 13.38 -26.11 -2.88
N THR A 108 13.90 -25.04 -2.29
CA THR A 108 14.18 -24.93 -0.85
C THR A 108 13.10 -24.13 -0.16
N ARG A 109 12.84 -24.43 1.12
CA ARG A 109 12.01 -23.55 1.94
C ARG A 109 12.65 -22.18 2.08
N MET A 110 11.81 -21.15 2.02
CA MET A 110 12.20 -19.78 2.31
C MET A 110 12.70 -19.68 3.76
N GLN A 111 13.72 -18.84 3.98
CA GLN A 111 14.31 -18.65 5.31
C GLN A 111 13.25 -18.16 6.31
N ALA A 112 13.37 -18.56 7.58
CA ALA A 112 12.36 -18.26 8.60
C ALA A 112 12.10 -16.75 8.77
N GLU A 113 13.15 -15.93 8.70
CA GLU A 113 13.04 -14.46 8.75
C GLU A 113 12.24 -13.91 7.56
N GLN A 114 12.47 -14.43 6.36
CA GLN A 114 11.76 -14.00 5.16
C GLN A 114 10.29 -14.41 5.19
N LEU A 115 9.98 -15.58 5.77
CA LEU A 115 8.59 -16.01 5.98
C LEU A 115 7.85 -15.10 6.96
N GLU A 116 8.52 -14.66 8.03
CA GLU A 116 7.92 -13.75 9.00
C GLU A 116 7.64 -12.38 8.37
N ARG A 117 8.59 -11.84 7.58
CA ARG A 117 8.38 -10.63 6.77
C ARG A 117 7.19 -10.78 5.81
N MET A 118 7.02 -11.95 5.19
CA MET A 118 5.90 -12.20 4.29
C MET A 118 4.55 -12.24 5.03
N ARG A 119 4.52 -12.78 6.26
CA ARG A 119 3.31 -12.79 7.09
C ARG A 119 2.87 -11.39 7.47
N ILE A 120 3.78 -10.58 8.00
CA ILE A 120 3.45 -9.21 8.40
C ILE A 120 3.13 -8.32 7.19
N LEU A 121 3.75 -8.57 6.02
CA LEU A 121 3.35 -7.95 4.75
C LEU A 121 1.89 -8.23 4.42
N TRP A 122 1.47 -9.50 4.51
CA TRP A 122 0.09 -9.87 4.23
C TRP A 122 -0.88 -9.22 5.20
N SER A 123 -0.55 -9.14 6.49
CA SER A 123 -1.36 -8.41 7.47
C SER A 123 -1.54 -6.94 7.07
N ALA A 124 -0.46 -6.26 6.68
CA ALA A 124 -0.51 -4.87 6.24
C ALA A 124 -1.36 -4.69 4.97
N VAL A 125 -1.11 -5.50 3.93
CA VAL A 125 -1.82 -5.45 2.65
C VAL A 125 -3.30 -5.77 2.81
N ARG A 126 -3.64 -6.76 3.63
CA ARG A 126 -5.02 -7.14 3.93
C ARG A 126 -5.77 -5.98 4.60
N MET A 127 -5.21 -5.37 5.64
CA MET A 127 -5.84 -4.21 6.30
C MET A 127 -5.99 -3.04 5.34
N TRP A 128 -4.97 -2.76 4.53
CA TRP A 128 -5.01 -1.71 3.53
C TRP A 128 -6.15 -1.92 2.52
N MET A 129 -6.29 -3.14 2.00
CA MET A 129 -7.38 -3.52 1.09
C MET A 129 -8.76 -3.40 1.75
N GLU A 130 -8.90 -3.85 3.00
CA GLU A 130 -10.16 -3.74 3.76
C GLU A 130 -10.56 -2.28 3.96
N TRP A 131 -9.61 -1.40 4.29
CA TRP A 131 -9.87 0.03 4.43
C TRP A 131 -10.18 0.69 3.10
N SER A 132 -9.42 0.43 2.03
CA SER A 132 -9.75 0.91 0.69
C SER A 132 -11.17 0.54 0.28
N TYR A 133 -11.60 -0.69 0.58
CA TYR A 133 -12.97 -1.13 0.29
C TYR A 133 -14.01 -0.41 1.15
N ALA A 134 -13.78 -0.32 2.46
CA ALA A 134 -14.71 0.34 3.39
C ALA A 134 -14.84 1.84 3.10
N TRP A 135 -13.75 2.52 2.74
CA TRP A 135 -13.71 3.95 2.44
C TRP A 135 -14.51 4.28 1.18
N LYS A 136 -14.32 3.50 0.11
CA LYS A 136 -15.08 3.66 -1.15
C LYS A 136 -16.60 3.59 -0.94
N ARG A 137 -17.03 2.70 -0.05
CA ARG A 137 -18.45 2.46 0.22
C ARG A 137 -19.02 3.34 1.32
N TRP A 138 -18.22 4.23 1.91
CA TRP A 138 -18.64 5.09 3.01
C TRP A 138 -19.89 5.91 2.67
N ASN A 139 -19.93 6.47 1.45
CA ASN A 139 -21.06 7.27 0.97
C ASN A 139 -22.35 6.44 0.83
N GLU A 140 -22.28 5.17 0.43
CA GLU A 140 -23.47 4.29 0.32
C GLU A 140 -24.25 4.17 1.65
N PHE A 141 -23.54 4.27 2.78
CA PHE A 141 -24.12 4.15 4.11
C PHE A 141 -24.44 5.49 4.77
N HIS A 142 -24.02 6.60 4.17
CA HIS A 142 -24.22 7.96 4.71
C HIS A 142 -25.12 8.85 3.82
N GLU A 143 -25.44 8.43 2.59
CA GLU A 143 -26.45 9.07 1.74
C GLU A 143 -27.89 8.72 2.13
N SER A 144 -28.11 7.70 2.97
CA SER A 144 -29.44 7.32 3.47
C SER A 144 -29.88 8.06 4.74
N ALA A 145 -29.12 9.07 5.17
CA ALA A 145 -29.43 9.92 6.34
C ALA A 145 -29.75 11.39 5.96
N GLY A 146 -30.06 11.67 4.69
CA GLY A 146 -30.46 12.99 4.18
C GLY A 146 -31.94 13.07 3.84
#